data_AF-A0A832B603-F1
#
_entry.id   AF-A0A832B603-F1
#
_cell.length_a   1.000
_cell.length_b   1.000
_cell.length_c   1.000
_cell.angle_alpha   90.00
_cell.angle_beta   90.00
_cell.angle_gamma   90.00
#
_symmetry.space_group_name_H-M   'P 1'
#
loop_
_entity.id
_entity.type
_entity.pdbx_description
1 polymer ?
#
loop_
_entity_poly.entity_id
_entity_poly.type
_entity_poly.pdbx_seq_one_letter_code
_entity_poly.pdbx_strand_id
1 'polypeptide(L)'
;MLLLAIVCVPLATGVLAGVFAWRCAVGWATVLAKTAVVGLGVTLAVDTDSNRVVSGLDGALRADALSAYMVVVIGIVSLLASIQSVRYLQTDVALGEHSVRHASLYSVLVEVFVACMLAAVLAANLGALWVAVEATTIATTFHVGHQRSDKALEASWKYVLICSVGIAVAFLGTVLVYFAAIH
;
A
#
# COMPACT_ATOMS: atom_id res chain seq x y z
N MET A 1 6.46 18.22 -0.46
CA MET A 1 5.84 17.71 -1.70
C MET A 1 6.27 16.27 -2.02
N LEU A 2 7.53 15.89 -1.77
CA LEU A 2 8.05 14.54 -2.01
C LEU A 2 7.24 13.42 -1.32
N LEU A 3 6.92 13.57 -0.02
CA LEU A 3 6.15 12.56 0.73
C LEU A 3 4.75 12.32 0.15
N LEU A 4 4.10 13.39 -0.31
CA LEU A 4 2.78 13.31 -0.94
C LEU A 4 2.89 12.59 -2.29
N ALA A 5 3.93 12.85 -3.08
CA ALA A 5 4.18 12.14 -4.32
C ALA A 5 4.36 10.63 -4.11
N ILE A 6 5.09 10.21 -3.06
CA ILE A 6 5.29 8.79 -2.75
C ILE A 6 3.95 8.06 -2.55
N VAL A 7 2.98 8.67 -1.86
CA VAL A 7 1.67 8.06 -1.61
C VAL A 7 0.72 8.22 -2.82
N CYS A 8 0.75 9.37 -3.50
CA CYS A 8 -0.16 9.65 -4.60
C CYS A 8 0.18 8.92 -5.89
N VAL A 9 1.44 8.57 -6.14
CA VAL A 9 1.86 7.81 -7.33
C VAL A 9 1.10 6.48 -7.46
N PRO A 10 1.11 5.57 -6.47
CA PRO A 10 0.34 4.32 -6.55
C PRO A 10 -1.17 4.56 -6.58
N LEU A 11 -1.70 5.56 -5.86
CA LEU A 11 -3.13 5.89 -5.92
C LEU A 11 -3.56 6.33 -7.31
N ALA A 12 -2.76 7.15 -7.99
CA ALA A 12 -3.04 7.60 -9.34
C ALA A 12 -3.02 6.42 -10.34
N THR A 13 -2.06 5.51 -10.24
CA THR A 13 -2.05 4.29 -11.06
C THR A 13 -3.17 3.32 -10.72
N GLY A 14 -3.60 3.26 -9.46
CA GLY A 14 -4.80 2.54 -9.05
C GLY A 14 -6.06 3.09 -9.70
N VAL A 15 -6.25 4.41 -9.69
CA VAL A 15 -7.39 5.07 -10.37
C VAL A 15 -7.35 4.81 -11.87
N LEU A 16 -6.17 4.94 -12.50
CA LEU A 16 -6.01 4.60 -13.92
C LEU A 16 -6.39 3.15 -14.20
N ALA A 17 -5.98 2.21 -13.37
CA ALA A 17 -6.31 0.79 -13.52
C ALA A 17 -7.80 0.48 -13.27
N GLY A 18 -8.50 1.31 -12.49
CA GLY A 18 -9.95 1.19 -12.27
C GLY A 18 -10.80 1.82 -13.37
N VAL A 19 -10.34 2.93 -13.95
CA VAL A 19 -11.03 3.64 -15.05
C VAL A 19 -10.82 2.94 -16.39
N PHE A 20 -9.61 2.45 -16.65
CA PHE A 20 -9.30 1.73 -17.89
C PHE A 20 -9.35 0.23 -17.67
N ALA A 21 -10.05 -0.48 -18.56
CA ALA A 21 -10.03 -1.94 -18.57
C ALA A 21 -8.60 -2.48 -18.68
N TRP A 22 -8.33 -3.64 -18.10
CA TRP A 22 -7.00 -4.23 -18.09
C TRP A 22 -6.42 -4.34 -19.51
N ARG A 23 -5.22 -3.76 -19.67
CA ARG A 23 -4.37 -3.84 -20.86
C ARG A 23 -2.93 -3.97 -20.37
N CYS A 24 -2.06 -4.55 -21.19
CA CYS A 24 -0.63 -4.65 -20.86
C CYS A 24 -0.01 -3.30 -20.50
N ALA A 25 -0.43 -2.23 -21.18
CA ALA A 25 0.01 -0.86 -20.88
C ALA A 25 -0.35 -0.40 -19.46
N VAL A 26 -1.54 -0.74 -18.96
CA VAL A 26 -1.94 -0.43 -17.56
C VAL A 26 -1.06 -1.20 -16.58
N GLY A 27 -0.82 -2.48 -16.85
CA GLY A 27 0.11 -3.29 -16.05
C GLY A 27 1.50 -2.67 -15.98
N TRP A 28 2.10 -2.32 -17.13
CA TRP A 28 3.40 -1.66 -17.17
C TRP A 28 3.41 -0.27 -16.54
N ALA A 29 2.30 0.48 -16.60
CA ALA A 29 2.17 1.75 -15.89
C ALA A 29 2.29 1.56 -14.37
N THR A 30 1.71 0.49 -13.80
CA THR A 30 1.90 0.18 -12.37
C THR A 30 3.34 -0.17 -12.03
N VAL A 31 4.06 -0.87 -12.91
CA VAL A 31 5.49 -1.18 -12.74
C VAL A 31 6.30 0.12 -12.70
N LEU A 32 6.05 1.03 -13.66
CA LEU A 32 6.71 2.34 -13.71
C LEU A 32 6.44 3.17 -12.46
N ALA A 33 5.22 3.15 -11.94
CA ALA A 33 4.89 3.82 -10.68
C ALA A 33 5.72 3.27 -9.50
N LYS A 34 5.90 1.96 -9.41
CA LYS A 34 6.72 1.34 -8.34
C LYS A 34 8.20 1.65 -8.51
N THR A 35 8.71 1.71 -9.74
CA THR A 35 10.06 2.20 -10.02
C THR A 35 10.22 3.66 -9.58
N ALA A 36 9.23 4.51 -9.83
CA ALA A 36 9.23 5.89 -9.36
C ALA A 36 9.22 5.97 -7.83
N VAL A 37 8.41 5.14 -7.14
CA VAL A 37 8.41 5.06 -5.67
C VAL A 37 9.78 4.66 -5.12
N VAL A 38 10.46 3.69 -5.73
CA VAL A 38 11.84 3.33 -5.34
C VAL A 38 12.79 4.51 -5.53
N GLY A 39 12.72 5.20 -6.67
CA GLY A 39 13.52 6.39 -6.92
C GLY A 39 13.27 7.50 -5.88
N LEU A 40 12.00 7.77 -5.57
CA LEU A 40 11.60 8.74 -4.55
C LEU A 40 12.05 8.32 -3.14
N GLY A 41 12.01 7.02 -2.83
CA GLY A 41 12.52 6.46 -1.59
C GLY A 41 14.02 6.64 -1.43
N VAL A 42 14.79 6.43 -2.50
CA VAL A 42 16.24 6.67 -2.51
C VAL A 42 16.54 8.16 -2.33
N THR A 43 15.81 9.04 -3.01
CA THR A 43 15.98 10.49 -2.79
C THR A 43 15.64 10.88 -1.35
N LEU A 44 14.60 10.29 -0.76
CA LEU A 44 14.24 10.51 0.63
C LEU A 44 15.35 10.01 1.58
N ALA A 45 15.98 8.87 1.28
CA ALA A 45 17.08 8.35 2.09
C ALA A 45 18.27 9.30 2.10
N VAL A 46 18.63 9.87 0.94
CA VAL A 46 19.70 10.88 0.83
C VAL A 46 19.35 12.15 1.61
N ASP A 47 18.12 12.63 1.51
CA ASP A 47 17.67 13.84 2.22
C ASP A 47 17.69 13.67 3.75
N THR A 48 17.61 12.43 4.22
CA THR A 48 17.44 12.10 5.65
C THR A 48 18.73 11.67 6.35
N ASP A 49 19.81 11.43 5.59
CA ASP A 49 21.10 10.90 6.08
C ASP A 49 21.75 11.77 7.19
N SER A 50 21.45 13.07 7.22
CA SER A 50 21.95 14.02 8.23
C SER A 50 21.02 14.21 9.45
N ASN A 51 20.26 13.18 9.85
CA ASN A 51 19.26 13.23 10.92
C ASN A 51 18.16 14.29 10.69
N ARG A 52 17.95 14.66 9.41
CA ARG A 52 16.95 15.64 8.99
C ARG A 52 15.61 14.97 8.85
N VAL A 53 14.63 15.43 9.61
CA VAL A 53 13.25 14.99 9.44
C VAL A 53 12.62 15.75 8.28
N VAL A 54 12.12 15.03 7.29
CA VAL A 54 11.31 15.61 6.21
C VAL A 54 9.84 15.57 6.65
N SER A 55 9.17 16.71 6.64
CA SER A 55 7.73 16.80 6.92
C SER A 55 6.94 17.24 5.68
N GLY A 56 5.67 16.87 5.64
CA GLY A 56 4.75 17.26 4.58
C GLY A 56 3.31 17.34 5.09
N LEU A 57 2.46 18.02 4.30
CA LEU A 57 1.02 18.10 4.55
C LEU A 57 0.73 18.68 5.96
N ASP A 58 1.26 19.87 6.23
CA ASP A 58 1.20 20.58 7.52
C ASP A 58 1.60 19.73 8.74
N GLY A 59 2.53 18.78 8.54
CA GLY A 59 3.05 17.91 9.59
C GLY A 59 2.26 16.61 9.77
N ALA A 60 1.25 16.31 8.93
CA ALA A 60 0.57 15.02 8.95
C ALA A 60 1.44 13.87 8.42
N LEU A 61 2.37 14.17 7.51
CA LEU A 61 3.37 13.22 6.99
C LEU A 61 4.75 13.59 7.52
N ARG A 62 5.49 12.57 7.96
CA ARG A 62 6.84 12.70 8.49
C ARG A 62 7.69 11.51 8.05
N ALA A 63 8.91 11.79 7.64
CA ALA A 63 9.89 10.77 7.32
C ALA A 63 11.22 11.05 8.04
N ASP A 64 11.75 10.00 8.64
CA ASP A 64 13.13 9.89 9.10
C ASP A 64 13.86 8.78 8.32
N ALA A 65 15.08 8.42 8.75
CA ALA A 65 15.93 7.48 8.03
C ALA A 65 15.28 6.08 7.99
N LEU A 66 14.53 5.74 9.04
CA LEU A 66 13.79 4.49 9.12
C LEU A 66 12.60 4.50 8.16
N SER A 67 11.83 5.59 8.11
CA SER A 67 10.75 5.74 7.11
C SER A 67 11.30 5.64 5.68
N ALA A 68 12.44 6.29 5.39
CA ALA A 68 13.06 6.24 4.07
C ALA A 68 13.46 4.80 3.68
N TYR A 69 14.09 4.07 4.61
CA TYR A 69 14.42 2.66 4.44
C TYR A 69 13.17 1.82 4.14
N MET A 70 12.09 2.00 4.91
CA MET A 70 10.85 1.26 4.72
C MET A 70 10.19 1.58 3.37
N VAL A 71 10.19 2.83 2.92
CA VAL A 71 9.68 3.21 1.60
C VAL A 71 10.44 2.49 0.49
N VAL A 72 11.78 2.41 0.58
CA VAL A 72 12.60 1.68 -0.39
C VAL A 72 12.27 0.19 -0.40
N VAL A 73 12.15 -0.44 0.78
CA VAL A 73 11.79 -1.86 0.90
C VAL A 73 10.41 -2.13 0.29
N ILE A 74 9.39 -1.34 0.65
CA ILE A 74 8.04 -1.46 0.10
C ILE A 74 8.07 -1.26 -1.43
N GLY A 75 8.80 -0.26 -1.91
CA GLY A 75 8.98 0.01 -3.33
C GLY A 75 9.59 -1.17 -4.09
N ILE A 76 10.67 -1.75 -3.59
CA ILE A 76 11.36 -2.88 -4.24
C ILE A 76 10.47 -4.13 -4.25
N VAL A 77 9.89 -4.49 -3.10
CA VAL A 77 9.03 -5.69 -3.01
C VAL A 77 7.80 -5.55 -3.91
N SER A 78 7.15 -4.38 -3.89
CA SER A 78 6.00 -4.12 -4.75
C SER A 78 6.38 -4.10 -6.23
N LEU A 79 7.54 -3.54 -6.60
CA LEU A 79 8.06 -3.56 -7.96
C LEU A 79 8.24 -4.99 -8.47
N LEU A 80 8.95 -5.84 -7.72
CA LEU A 80 9.17 -7.23 -8.10
C LEU A 80 7.85 -8.00 -8.22
N ALA A 81 6.95 -7.83 -7.26
CA ALA A 81 5.61 -8.42 -7.31
C ALA A 81 4.87 -7.98 -8.58
N SER A 82 4.91 -6.68 -8.92
CA SER A 82 4.18 -6.14 -10.06
C SER A 82 4.68 -6.63 -11.41
N ILE A 83 6.00 -6.79 -11.59
CA ILE A 83 6.57 -7.34 -12.83
C ILE A 83 6.01 -8.74 -13.06
N GLN A 84 5.93 -9.55 -12.01
CA GLN A 84 5.35 -10.89 -12.09
C GLN A 84 3.83 -10.84 -12.30
N SER A 85 3.11 -9.96 -11.60
CA SER A 85 1.65 -9.79 -11.76
C SER A 85 1.25 -9.45 -13.19
N VAL A 86 2.02 -8.61 -13.89
CA VAL A 86 1.74 -8.27 -15.30
C VAL A 86 1.76 -9.52 -16.18
N ARG A 87 2.78 -10.38 -16.03
CA ARG A 87 2.91 -11.61 -16.82
C ARG A 87 1.82 -12.63 -16.48
N TYR A 88 1.52 -12.74 -15.18
CA TYR A 88 0.47 -13.62 -14.68
C TYR A 88 -0.91 -13.22 -15.24
N LEU A 89 -1.33 -11.97 -15.07
CA LEU A 89 -2.61 -11.47 -15.55
C LEU A 89 -2.76 -11.49 -17.07
N GLN A 90 -1.66 -11.28 -17.80
CA GLN A 90 -1.67 -11.45 -19.26
C GLN A 90 -1.98 -12.89 -19.66
N THR A 91 -1.39 -13.85 -18.96
CA THR A 91 -1.59 -15.29 -19.22
C THR A 91 -3.02 -15.71 -18.87
N ASP A 92 -3.51 -15.35 -17.68
CA ASP A 92 -4.88 -15.66 -17.23
C ASP A 92 -5.95 -15.11 -18.18
N VAL A 93 -5.79 -13.86 -18.63
CA VAL A 93 -6.73 -13.23 -19.56
C VAL A 93 -6.64 -13.86 -20.95
N ALA A 94 -5.44 -14.24 -21.41
CA ALA A 94 -5.26 -14.89 -22.71
C ALA A 94 -5.82 -16.32 -22.76
N LEU A 95 -5.75 -17.04 -21.64
CA LEU A 95 -6.34 -18.38 -21.49
C LEU A 95 -7.86 -18.34 -21.24
N GLY A 96 -8.42 -17.16 -20.93
CA GLY A 96 -9.85 -16.99 -20.65
C GLY A 96 -10.29 -17.50 -19.28
N GLU A 97 -9.35 -17.82 -18.38
CA GLU A 97 -9.65 -18.29 -17.02
C GLU A 97 -10.26 -17.17 -16.17
N HIS A 98 -9.84 -15.92 -16.41
CA HIS A 98 -10.37 -14.75 -15.72
C HIS A 98 -10.68 -13.59 -16.67
N SER A 99 -11.77 -12.88 -16.39
CA SER A 99 -12.18 -11.72 -17.19
C SER A 99 -11.22 -10.53 -17.01
N VAL A 100 -11.13 -9.67 -18.02
CA VAL A 100 -10.42 -8.37 -17.98
C VAL A 100 -10.80 -7.51 -16.76
N ARG A 101 -12.06 -7.57 -16.30
CA ARG A 101 -12.52 -6.84 -15.11
C ARG A 101 -11.90 -7.35 -13.82
N HIS A 102 -11.68 -8.66 -13.70
CA HIS A 102 -11.00 -9.27 -12.55
C HIS A 102 -9.54 -8.78 -12.50
N ALA A 103 -8.83 -8.77 -13.63
CA ALA A 103 -7.46 -8.26 -13.71
C ALA A 103 -7.33 -6.76 -13.36
N SER A 104 -8.30 -5.94 -13.78
CA SER A 104 -8.38 -4.52 -13.39
C SER A 104 -8.61 -4.35 -11.88
N LEU A 105 -9.57 -5.06 -11.30
CA LEU A 105 -9.83 -5.03 -9.85
C LEU A 105 -8.62 -5.49 -9.03
N TYR A 106 -7.94 -6.56 -9.45
CA TYR A 106 -6.70 -7.01 -8.83
C TYR A 106 -5.66 -5.88 -8.81
N SER A 107 -5.47 -5.22 -9.95
CA SER A 107 -4.50 -4.12 -10.08
C SER A 107 -4.84 -2.96 -9.15
N VAL A 108 -6.12 -2.55 -9.08
CA VAL A 108 -6.59 -1.51 -8.15
C VAL A 108 -6.29 -1.89 -6.71
N LEU A 109 -6.59 -3.12 -6.29
CA LEU A 109 -6.40 -3.58 -4.92
C LEU A 109 -4.91 -3.60 -4.53
N VAL A 110 -4.02 -4.02 -5.44
CA VAL A 110 -2.57 -3.97 -5.22
C VAL A 110 -2.09 -2.53 -5.04
N GLU A 111 -2.53 -1.60 -5.89
CA GLU A 111 -2.13 -0.19 -5.81
C GLU A 111 -2.62 0.48 -4.52
N VAL A 112 -3.87 0.20 -4.10
CA VAL A 112 -4.42 0.68 -2.83
C VAL A 112 -3.64 0.11 -1.65
N PHE A 113 -3.34 -1.18 -1.66
CA PHE A 113 -2.55 -1.83 -0.61
C PHE A 113 -1.15 -1.20 -0.46
N VAL A 114 -0.45 -0.98 -1.57
CA VAL A 114 0.86 -0.31 -1.58
C VAL A 114 0.76 1.13 -1.07
N ALA A 115 -0.24 1.88 -1.51
CA ALA A 115 -0.46 3.24 -1.04
C ALA A 115 -0.70 3.30 0.47
N CYS A 116 -1.50 2.39 1.03
CA CYS A 116 -1.75 2.31 2.47
C CYS A 116 -0.48 1.94 3.25
N MET A 117 0.35 1.02 2.76
CA MET A 117 1.63 0.69 3.40
C MET A 117 2.58 1.90 3.42
N LEU A 118 2.67 2.64 2.30
CA LEU A 118 3.48 3.86 2.23
C LEU A 118 2.94 4.96 3.14
N ALA A 119 1.61 5.13 3.23
CA ALA A 119 1.00 6.06 4.16
C ALA A 119 1.29 5.71 5.63
N ALA A 120 1.29 4.42 5.97
CA ALA A 120 1.59 3.96 7.32
C ALA A 120 3.02 4.33 7.76
N VAL A 121 4.02 4.07 6.92
CA VAL A 121 5.43 4.34 7.27
C VAL A 121 5.80 5.83 7.23
N LEU A 122 4.93 6.66 6.62
CA LEU A 122 5.07 8.11 6.55
C LEU A 122 4.16 8.86 7.53
N ALA A 123 3.38 8.16 8.36
CA ALA A 123 2.45 8.77 9.29
C ALA A 123 3.18 9.50 10.42
N ALA A 124 2.85 10.77 10.65
CA ALA A 124 3.49 11.58 11.70
C ALA A 124 2.90 11.37 13.10
N ASN A 125 1.78 10.65 13.22
CA ASN A 125 1.10 10.39 14.50
C ASN A 125 0.50 8.98 14.54
N LEU A 126 0.34 8.45 15.77
CA LEU A 126 -0.13 7.08 16.01
C LEU A 126 -1.55 6.84 15.49
N GLY A 127 -2.42 7.85 15.50
CA GLY A 127 -3.78 7.75 14.96
C GLY A 127 -3.79 7.53 13.45
N ALA A 128 -3.03 8.33 12.70
CA ALA A 128 -2.89 8.19 11.26
C ALA A 128 -2.19 6.87 10.87
N LEU A 129 -1.17 6.46 11.64
CA LEU A 129 -0.52 5.15 11.49
C LEU A 129 -1.54 4.03 11.65
N TRP A 130 -2.35 4.07 12.70
CA TRP A 130 -3.40 3.09 12.97
C TRP A 130 -4.41 3.02 11.82
N VAL A 131 -4.91 4.16 11.33
CA VAL A 131 -5.85 4.21 10.19
C VAL A 131 -5.22 3.60 8.94
N ALA A 132 -3.96 3.93 8.64
CA ALA A 132 -3.27 3.42 7.48
C ALA A 132 -3.05 1.90 7.56
N VAL A 133 -2.71 1.38 8.75
CA VAL A 133 -2.55 -0.06 8.99
C VAL A 133 -3.90 -0.78 8.83
N GLU A 134 -5.00 -0.27 9.40
CA GLU A 134 -6.32 -0.87 9.18
C GLU A 134 -6.73 -0.84 7.70
N ALA A 135 -6.41 0.25 6.98
CA ALA A 135 -6.65 0.32 5.55
C ALA A 135 -5.85 -0.75 4.77
N THR A 136 -4.61 -1.08 5.17
CA THR A 136 -3.88 -2.22 4.58
C THR A 136 -4.57 -3.55 4.84
N THR A 137 -5.16 -3.74 6.02
CA THR A 137 -5.95 -4.92 6.37
C THR A 137 -7.14 -5.05 5.43
N ILE A 138 -7.94 -3.99 5.31
CA ILE A 138 -9.12 -3.97 4.43
C ILE A 138 -8.72 -4.23 2.98
N ALA A 139 -7.65 -3.60 2.49
CA ALA A 139 -7.18 -3.83 1.12
C ALA A 139 -6.75 -5.30 0.92
N THR A 140 -6.05 -5.88 1.90
CA THR A 140 -5.59 -7.27 1.88
C THR A 140 -6.75 -8.26 1.89
N THR A 141 -7.81 -7.99 2.64
CA THR A 141 -8.94 -8.91 2.78
C THR A 141 -9.71 -9.01 1.47
N PHE A 142 -9.91 -7.87 0.78
CA PHE A 142 -10.43 -7.86 -0.59
C PHE A 142 -9.48 -8.52 -1.59
N HIS A 143 -8.18 -8.36 -1.42
CA HIS A 143 -7.18 -8.97 -2.29
C HIS A 143 -7.16 -10.51 -2.16
N VAL A 144 -7.21 -11.04 -0.93
CA VAL A 144 -7.31 -12.50 -0.66
C VAL A 144 -8.65 -13.06 -1.14
N GLY A 145 -9.75 -12.33 -0.89
CA GLY A 145 -11.09 -12.71 -1.33
C GLY A 145 -11.34 -12.53 -2.84
N HIS A 146 -10.35 -12.06 -3.61
CA HIS A 146 -10.52 -11.69 -5.02
C HIS A 146 -11.04 -12.83 -5.90
N GLN A 147 -10.59 -14.06 -5.66
CA GLN A 147 -11.00 -15.23 -6.44
C GLN A 147 -12.43 -15.70 -6.15
N ARG A 148 -13.11 -15.12 -5.14
CA ARG A 148 -14.52 -15.41 -4.75
C ARG A 148 -14.86 -16.90 -4.61
N SER A 149 -13.87 -17.75 -4.34
CA SER A 149 -14.09 -19.16 -4.02
C SER A 149 -14.38 -19.33 -2.53
N ASP A 150 -15.07 -20.41 -2.15
CA ASP A 150 -15.39 -20.68 -0.74
C ASP A 150 -14.15 -20.68 0.14
N LYS A 151 -13.05 -21.27 -0.35
CA LYS A 151 -11.76 -21.28 0.34
C LYS A 151 -11.15 -19.88 0.47
N ALA A 152 -11.24 -19.05 -0.57
CA ALA A 152 -10.72 -17.68 -0.55
C ALA A 152 -11.54 -16.80 0.41
N LEU A 153 -12.86 -16.97 0.44
CA LEU A 153 -13.75 -16.27 1.37
C LEU A 153 -13.48 -16.67 2.82
N GLU A 154 -13.36 -17.96 3.10
CA GLU A 154 -13.03 -18.46 4.43
C GLU A 154 -11.67 -17.92 4.91
N ALA A 155 -10.65 -17.93 4.04
CA ALA A 155 -9.34 -17.37 4.35
C ALA A 155 -9.40 -15.86 4.60
N SER A 156 -10.12 -15.11 3.76
CA SER A 156 -10.26 -13.65 3.91
C SER A 156 -10.96 -13.29 5.22
N TRP A 157 -12.04 -13.97 5.58
CA TRP A 157 -12.76 -13.73 6.84
C TRP A 157 -11.91 -14.06 8.07
N LYS A 158 -11.18 -15.19 8.04
CA LYS A 158 -10.22 -15.54 9.09
C LYS A 158 -9.15 -14.45 9.25
N TYR A 159 -8.64 -13.93 8.14
CA TYR A 159 -7.63 -12.87 8.14
C TYR A 159 -8.18 -11.55 8.72
N VAL A 160 -9.39 -11.11 8.30
CA VAL A 160 -10.07 -9.94 8.86
C VAL A 160 -10.15 -10.06 10.37
N LEU A 161 -10.71 -11.17 10.88
CA LEU A 161 -10.94 -11.35 12.31
C LEU A 161 -9.65 -11.26 13.12
N ILE A 162 -8.61 -11.99 12.72
CA ILE A 162 -7.33 -12.02 13.44
C ILE A 162 -6.69 -10.62 13.45
N CYS A 163 -6.71 -9.92 12.32
CA CYS A 163 -6.07 -8.62 12.21
C CYS A 163 -6.85 -7.52 12.95
N SER A 164 -8.19 -7.50 12.86
CA SER A 164 -9.03 -6.54 13.57
C SER A 164 -8.89 -6.66 15.09
N VAL A 165 -8.73 -7.87 15.65
CA VAL A 165 -8.42 -8.02 17.08
C VAL A 165 -7.09 -7.37 17.43
N GLY A 166 -6.03 -7.61 16.64
CA GLY A 166 -4.73 -6.99 16.87
C GLY A 166 -4.78 -5.46 16.82
N ILE A 167 -5.49 -4.90 15.83
CA ILE A 167 -5.63 -3.46 15.63
C ILE A 167 -6.51 -2.81 16.71
N ALA A 168 -7.51 -3.52 17.24
CA ALA A 168 -8.29 -3.04 18.39
C ALA A 168 -7.43 -2.93 19.65
N VAL A 169 -6.56 -3.92 19.91
CA VAL A 169 -5.60 -3.88 21.03
C VAL A 169 -4.57 -2.76 20.82
N ALA A 170 -4.07 -2.58 19.60
CA ALA A 170 -3.16 -1.48 19.25
C ALA A 170 -3.82 -0.10 19.45
N PHE A 171 -5.10 0.03 19.12
CA PHE A 171 -5.87 1.26 19.37
C PHE A 171 -5.98 1.56 20.86
N LEU A 172 -6.32 0.55 21.67
CA LEU A 172 -6.35 0.69 23.13
C LEU A 172 -5.00 1.15 23.68
N GLY A 173 -3.89 0.54 23.23
CA GLY A 173 -2.55 0.96 23.60
C GLY A 173 -2.27 2.43 23.23
N THR A 174 -2.69 2.86 22.03
CA THR A 174 -2.55 4.25 21.57
C THR A 174 -3.32 5.21 22.49
N VAL A 175 -4.55 4.87 22.88
CA VAL A 175 -5.36 5.67 23.81
C VAL A 175 -4.70 5.76 25.19
N LEU A 176 -4.16 4.65 25.71
CA LEU A 176 -3.49 4.61 27.01
C LEU A 176 -2.21 5.46 27.02
N VAL A 177 -1.38 5.36 25.98
CA VAL A 177 -0.17 6.19 25.83
C VAL A 177 -0.52 7.67 25.73
N TYR A 178 -1.57 8.00 24.98
CA TYR A 178 -2.05 9.38 24.88
C TYR A 178 -2.54 9.91 26.22
N PHE A 179 -3.31 9.12 26.96
CA PHE A 179 -3.80 9.49 28.29
C PHE A 179 -2.66 9.74 29.28
N ALA A 180 -1.63 8.88 29.27
CA ALA A 180 -0.44 9.00 30.11
C ALA A 180 0.52 10.12 29.69
N ALA A 181 0.40 10.66 28.47
CA ALA A 181 1.19 11.81 28.04
C ALA A 181 0.57 13.15 28.46
N ILE A 182 -0.75 13.17 28.71
CA ILE A 182 -1.50 14.37 29.11
C ILE A 182 -1.50 14.56 30.63
N HIS A 183 -1.38 13.48 31.40
CA HIS A 183 -1.40 13.48 32.87
C HIS A 183 -0.04 13.03 33.42
#